data_AF-A0A3D0D108-F1
#
_entry.id   AF-A0A3D0D108-F1
#
_cell.length_a   1.000
_cell.length_b   1.000
_cell.length_c   1.000
_cell.angle_alpha   90.00
_cell.angle_beta   90.00
_cell.angle_gamma   90.00
#
_symmetry.space_group_name_H-M   'P 1'
#
loop_
_entity.id
_entity.type
_entity.pdbx_description
1 polymer ?
#
loop_
_entity_poly.entity_id
_entity_poly.type
_entity_poly.pdbx_seq_one_letter_code
_entity_poly.pdbx_strand_id
1 'polypeptide(L)' 'MDAQPLRFIDEPVEVHFDRPPVLEKKPGCPDEFVWDGERYRIVEMLSEWHDYGRRGRMATNMRPDHAA' A
#
# COMPACT_ATOMS: atom_id res chain seq x y z
N MET A 1 -26.90 -1.58 -2.37
CA MET A 1 -26.83 -2.48 -3.54
C MET A 1 -25.71 -3.45 -3.21
N ASP A 2 -26.05 -4.69 -2.84
CA ASP A 2 -25.06 -5.67 -2.42
C ASP A 2 -24.51 -6.38 -3.66
N ALA A 3 -23.26 -6.10 -4.01
CA ALA A 3 -22.58 -6.77 -5.11
C ALA A 3 -22.13 -8.17 -4.64
N GLN A 4 -22.58 -9.23 -5.32
CA GLN A 4 -22.06 -10.58 -5.12
C GLN A 4 -20.83 -10.81 -6.00
N PRO A 5 -19.67 -11.21 -5.44
CA PRO A 5 -18.49 -11.47 -6.25
C PRO A 5 -18.70 -12.69 -7.15
N LEU A 6 -18.54 -12.51 -8.47
CA LEU A 6 -18.68 -13.58 -9.46
C LEU A 6 -17.58 -14.64 -9.34
N ARG A 7 -16.34 -14.20 -9.10
CA ARG A 7 -15.15 -15.04 -8.94
C ARG A 7 -14.03 -14.26 -8.26
N PHE A 8 -13.08 -14.99 -7.69
CA PHE A 8 -11.79 -14.42 -7.29
C PHE A 8 -10.82 -14.46 -8.47
N ILE A 9 -10.03 -13.40 -8.63
CA ILE A 9 -8.95 -13.29 -9.63
C ILE A 9 -7.66 -13.13 -8.83
N ASP A 10 -6.76 -14.11 -8.91
CA ASP A 10 -5.47 -14.12 -8.18
C ASP A 10 -4.27 -13.70 -9.04
N GLU A 11 -4.57 -13.17 -10.22
CA GLU A 11 -3.58 -12.82 -11.22
C GLU A 11 -2.67 -11.66 -10.74
N PRO A 12 -1.36 -11.74 -11.01
CA PRO A 12 -0.44 -10.69 -10.63
C PRO A 12 -0.66 -9.43 -11.47
N VAL A 13 -0.27 -8.29 -10.89
CA VAL A 13 -0.15 -7.01 -11.60
C VAL A 13 1.28 -6.48 -11.44
N GLU A 14 1.80 -5.85 -12.48
CA GLU A 14 3.10 -5.15 -12.42
C GLU A 14 2.86 -3.68 -12.14
N VAL A 15 3.46 -3.12 -11.08
CA VAL A 15 3.28 -1.71 -10.70
C VAL A 15 4.45 -0.85 -11.16
N HIS A 16 4.17 0.39 -11.56
CA HIS A 16 5.20 1.36 -11.92
C HIS A 16 5.02 2.70 -11.18
N PHE A 17 6.15 3.38 -11.00
CA PHE A 17 6.23 4.72 -10.41
C PHE A 17 6.96 5.62 -11.41
N ASP A 18 6.38 6.78 -11.72
CA ASP A 18 7.00 7.79 -12.60
C ASP A 18 8.30 8.32 -12.01
N ARG A 19 8.34 8.39 -10.67
CA ARG A 19 9.50 8.78 -9.89
C ARG A 19 9.82 7.69 -8.88
N PRO A 20 11.11 7.35 -8.68
CA PRO A 20 11.47 6.38 -7.67
C PRO A 20 10.89 6.75 -6.29
N PRO A 21 10.28 5.79 -5.58
CA PRO A 21 9.73 6.04 -4.26
C PRO A 21 10.85 6.42 -3.28
N VAL A 22 10.56 7.39 -2.41
CA VAL A 22 11.52 7.86 -1.39
C VAL A 22 11.86 6.75 -0.39
N LEU A 23 10.91 5.86 -0.11
CA LEU A 23 11.07 4.75 0.82
C LEU A 23 10.78 3.43 0.10
N GLU A 24 11.80 2.61 -0.09
CA GLU A 24 11.65 1.29 -0.74
C GLU A 24 10.63 0.40 0.00
N LYS A 25 10.61 0.45 1.33
CA LYS A 25 9.70 -0.35 2.16
C LYS A 25 8.27 0.19 2.22
N LYS A 26 8.06 1.44 1.80
CA LYS A 26 6.78 2.16 1.87
C LYS A 26 6.67 3.10 0.66
N PRO A 27 6.53 2.55 -0.55
CA PRO A 27 6.67 3.35 -1.77
C PRO A 27 5.48 4.27 -2.04
N GLY A 28 4.35 4.08 -1.34
CA GLY A 28 3.09 4.81 -1.56
C GLY A 28 2.24 4.15 -2.65
N CYS A 29 1.23 4.88 -3.12
CA CYS A 29 0.41 4.46 -4.26
C CYS A 29 1.21 4.51 -5.56
N PRO A 30 1.17 3.47 -6.41
CA PRO A 30 1.81 3.51 -7.72
C PRO A 30 1.11 4.51 -8.64
N ASP A 31 1.81 4.91 -9.70
CA ASP A 31 1.25 5.80 -10.71
C ASP A 31 0.45 5.02 -11.77
N GLU A 32 0.83 3.76 -12.01
CA GLU A 32 0.16 2.87 -12.94
C GLU A 32 0.43 1.39 -12.62
N PHE A 33 -0.37 0.51 -13.21
CA PHE A 33 -0.12 -0.93 -13.21
C PHE A 33 -0.46 -1.57 -14.55
N VAL A 34 0.19 -2.70 -14.85
CA VAL A 34 -0.11 -3.55 -16.00
C VAL A 34 -0.80 -4.82 -15.51
N TRP A 35 -1.94 -5.15 -16.13
CA TRP A 35 -2.70 -6.37 -15.87
C TRP A 35 -3.22 -6.92 -17.20
N ASP A 36 -3.00 -8.21 -17.45
CA ASP A 36 -3.35 -8.90 -18.70
C ASP A 36 -2.81 -8.20 -19.97
N GLY A 37 -1.58 -7.67 -19.88
CA GLY A 37 -0.93 -6.92 -20.96
C GLY A 37 -1.44 -5.49 -21.17
N GLU A 38 -2.49 -5.08 -20.46
CA GLU A 38 -3.08 -3.75 -20.54
C GLU A 38 -2.56 -2.84 -19.43
N ARG A 39 -2.33 -1.57 -19.78
CA ARG A 39 -1.79 -0.55 -18.84
C ARG A 39 -2.91 0.34 -18.30
N TYR A 40 -2.94 0.50 -16.98
CA TYR A 40 -3.94 1.30 -16.27
C TYR A 40 -3.27 2.39 -15.46
N ARG A 41 -3.66 3.64 -15.72
CA ARG A 41 -3.18 4.82 -14.97
C ARG A 41 -4.04 5.07 -13.74
N ILE A 42 -3.41 5.31 -12.60
CA ILE A 42 -4.09 5.73 -11.39
C ILE A 42 -4.28 7.25 -11.46
N VAL A 43 -5.54 7.68 -11.49
CA VAL A 43 -5.90 9.10 -11.63
C VAL A 43 -6.13 9.80 -10.29
N GLU A 44 -6.58 9.05 -9.28
CA GLU A 44 -6.89 9.57 -7.96
C GLU A 44 -6.75 8.45 -6.91
N MET A 45 -6.07 8.75 -5.82
CA MET A 45 -6.04 7.91 -4.63
C MET A 45 -7.11 8.40 -3.65
N LEU A 46 -8.21 7.64 -3.53
CA LEU A 46 -9.33 8.01 -2.67
C LEU A 46 -8.99 7.91 -1.17
N SER A 47 -8.20 6.90 -0.80
CA SER A 47 -7.78 6.69 0.59
C SER A 47 -6.57 5.76 0.65
N GLU A 48 -5.68 6.01 1.61
CA GLU A 48 -4.57 5.14 1.95
C GLU A 48 -4.52 4.99 3.48
N TRP A 49 -4.14 3.81 3.96
CA TRP A 49 -4.01 3.56 5.38
C TRP A 49 -2.65 2.94 5.70
N HIS A 50 -2.04 3.45 6.77
CA HIS A 50 -0.77 2.97 7.30
C HIS A 50 -0.89 2.71 8.79
N ASP A 51 -0.39 1.56 9.24
CA ASP A 51 -0.14 1.33 10.66
C ASP A 51 1.29 1.73 11.01
N TYR A 52 1.44 2.80 11.79
CA TYR A 52 2.71 3.23 12.38
C TYR A 52 2.92 2.69 13.80
N GLY A 53 1.99 1.87 14.30
CA GLY A 53 2.10 1.17 15.55
C GLY A 53 3.36 0.32 15.61
N ARG A 54 4.07 0.38 16.73
CA ARG A 54 5.21 -0.49 16.97
C ARG A 54 4.69 -1.90 17.23
N ARG A 55 5.25 -2.89 16.52
CA ARG A 55 4.86 -4.29 16.65
C ARG A 55 6.03 -5.14 17.14
N GLY A 56 5.73 -6.31 17.69
CA GLY A 56 6.74 -7.26 18.18
C GLY A 56 7.53 -6.76 19.38
N ARG A 57 8.83 -7.07 19.44
CA ARG A 57 9.73 -6.73 20.57
C ARG A 57 9.78 -5.24 20.89
N MET A 58 9.50 -4.37 19.91
CA MET A 58 9.51 -2.92 20.06
C MET A 58 8.13 -2.34 20.40
N ALA A 59 7.09 -3.15 20.63
CA ALA A 59 5.74 -2.70 20.95
C ALA A 59 5.69 -1.77 22.17
N THR A 60 6.64 -1.91 23.09
CA THR A 60 6.74 -1.11 24.32
C THR A 60 7.73 0.06 24.24
N ASN A 61 8.38 0.28 23.10
CA ASN A 61 9.33 1.38 22.94
C ASN A 61 8.60 2.74 22.93
N MET A 62 9.28 3.79 23.41
CA MET A 62 8.76 5.17 23.61
C MET A 62 7.49 5.25 24.48
N ARG A 63 7.46 4.48 25.57
CA ARG A 63 6.54 4.75 26.68
C ARG A 63 6.85 6.13 27.26
N PRO A 64 5.84 6.85 27.81
CA PRO A 64 6.05 8.15 28.44
C PRO A 64 7.21 8.16 29.46
N ASP A 65 7.37 7.05 30.18
CA ASP A 65 8.44 6.81 31.15
C ASP A 65 9.87 6.86 30.56
N HIS A 66 10.02 6.76 29.24
CA HIS A 66 11.32 6.72 28.54
C HIS A 66 11.61 7.99 27.72
N ALA A 67 10.79 9.05 27.83
CA ALA A 67 10.91 10.27 27.03
C ALA A 67 11.73 11.39 27.70
N ALA A 68 12.76 11.03 28.49
CA ALA A 68 13.63 11.95 29.23
C ALA A 68 14.94 12.25 28.50
#